data_AF-D3VDX9-F1
#
_entry.id   AF-D3VDX9-F1
#
_cell.length_a   1.000
_cell.length_b   1.000
_cell.length_c   1.000
_cell.angle_alpha   90.00
_cell.angle_beta   90.00
_cell.angle_gamma   90.00
#
_symmetry.space_group_name_H-M   'P 1'
#
loop_
_entity.id
_entity.type
_entity.pdbx_description
1 polymer ?
#
loop_
_entity_poly.entity_id
_entity_poly.type
_entity_poly.pdbx_seq_one_letter_code
_entity_poly.pdbx_strand_id
1 'polypeptide(L)' 'MESTVRTLPESKRIALIAHDHCKTSLLAWATAHKTLLEKHSLYATGTTGHLIQQKTGLSITNMLSGPMGGDQ' A
#
# COMPACT_ATOMS: atom_id res chain seq x y z
N MET A 1 14.36 -15.45 -23.11
CA MET A 1 14.53 -14.73 -21.84
C MET A 1 15.04 -15.73 -20.83
N GLU A 2 16.20 -15.48 -20.23
CA GLU A 2 16.67 -16.30 -19.10
C GLU A 2 16.00 -15.82 -17.82
N SER A 3 15.50 -16.75 -17.01
CA SER A 3 14.93 -16.46 -15.69
C SER A 3 16.02 -16.57 -14.62
N THR A 4 15.95 -15.70 -13.61
CA THR A 4 16.79 -15.78 -12.41
C THR A 4 15.92 -15.73 -11.15
N VAL A 5 16.51 -16.07 -10.01
CA VAL A 5 15.82 -16.13 -8.71
C VAL A 5 16.19 -14.92 -7.88
N ARG A 6 15.18 -14.33 -7.22
CA ARG A 6 15.36 -13.28 -6.21
C ARG A 6 14.65 -13.66 -4.93
N THR A 7 15.37 -13.65 -3.82
CA THR A 7 14.78 -13.83 -2.49
C THR A 7 14.16 -12.51 -2.01
N LEU A 8 12.93 -12.58 -1.53
CA LEU A 8 12.27 -11.44 -0.90
C LEU A 8 12.58 -11.42 0.61
N PRO A 9 12.92 -10.26 1.19
CA PRO A 9 13.17 -10.15 2.63
C PRO A 9 11.93 -10.51 3.45
N GLU A 10 12.08 -10.93 4.70
CA GLU A 10 10.94 -11.27 5.59
C GLU A 10 9.98 -10.09 5.75
N SER A 11 10.51 -8.90 6.07
CA SER A 11 9.76 -7.64 6.03
C SER A 11 9.63 -7.13 4.59
N LYS A 12 8.40 -7.12 4.09
CA LYS A 12 8.09 -6.77 2.70
C LYS A 12 7.94 -5.26 2.52
N ARG A 13 8.10 -4.83 1.27
CA ARG A 13 7.71 -3.50 0.77
C ARG A 13 6.43 -3.68 -0.01
N ILE A 14 5.33 -3.13 0.49
CA ILE A 14 3.98 -3.41 -0.01
C ILE A 14 3.37 -2.12 -0.55
N ALA A 15 2.97 -2.11 -1.82
CA ALA A 15 2.23 -1.02 -2.42
C ALA A 15 0.71 -1.27 -2.30
N LEU A 16 -0.02 -0.30 -1.74
CA LEU A 16 -1.47 -0.31 -1.56
C LEU A 16 -2.09 0.71 -2.51
N ILE A 17 -2.70 0.22 -3.60
CA ILE A 17 -3.27 1.03 -4.67
C ILE A 17 -4.75 0.67 -4.82
N ALA A 18 -5.61 1.70 -4.95
CA ALA A 18 -7.03 1.51 -5.19
C ALA A 18 -7.63 2.68 -5.98
N HIS A 19 -8.42 2.34 -7.00
CA HIS A 19 -9.38 3.25 -7.63
C HIS A 19 -10.42 3.71 -6.61
N ASP A 20 -11.08 4.85 -6.87
CA ASP A 20 -11.97 5.53 -5.90
C ASP A 20 -13.05 4.60 -5.33
N HIS A 21 -13.73 3.82 -6.18
CA HIS A 21 -14.76 2.89 -5.75
C HIS A 21 -14.23 1.69 -4.93
N CYS A 22 -12.92 1.43 -4.94
CA CYS A 22 -12.27 0.35 -4.19
C CYS A 22 -11.62 0.81 -2.88
N LYS A 23 -11.51 2.12 -2.63
CA LYS A 23 -10.80 2.65 -1.45
C LYS A 23 -11.42 2.18 -0.14
N THR A 24 -12.75 2.11 -0.06
CA THR A 24 -13.46 1.61 1.12
C THR A 24 -13.14 0.14 1.40
N SER A 25 -13.12 -0.70 0.36
CA SER A 25 -12.77 -2.11 0.48
C SER A 25 -11.31 -2.31 0.90
N LEU A 26 -10.39 -1.55 0.29
CA LEU A 26 -8.98 -1.60 0.67
C LEU A 26 -8.75 -1.11 2.10
N LEU A 27 -9.46 -0.06 2.53
CA LEU A 27 -9.40 0.41 3.91
C LEU A 27 -9.91 -0.65 4.89
N ALA A 28 -11.03 -1.30 4.60
CA ALA A 28 -11.56 -2.38 5.44
C ALA A 28 -10.56 -3.53 5.55
N TRP A 29 -9.95 -3.93 4.43
CA TRP A 29 -8.91 -4.95 4.40
C TRP A 29 -7.68 -4.55 5.22
N ALA A 30 -7.18 -3.33 5.04
CA ALA A 30 -6.02 -2.82 5.77
C ALA A 30 -6.29 -2.73 7.28
N THR A 31 -7.52 -2.39 7.67
CA THR A 31 -7.95 -2.35 9.07
C THR A 31 -7.95 -3.76 9.67
N ALA A 32 -8.53 -4.74 8.97
CA ALA A 32 -8.57 -6.13 9.42
C ALA A 32 -7.18 -6.76 9.56
N HIS A 33 -6.20 -6.33 8.75
CA HIS A 33 -4.83 -6.87 8.76
C HIS A 33 -3.80 -5.93 9.38
N LYS A 34 -4.24 -4.89 10.11
CA LYS A 34 -3.38 -3.82 10.64
C LYS A 34 -2.14 -4.37 11.36
N THR A 35 -2.32 -5.29 12.32
CA THR A 35 -1.22 -5.85 13.12
C THR A 35 -0.18 -6.60 12.29
N LEU A 36 -0.57 -7.15 11.14
CA LEU A 36 0.37 -7.80 10.22
C LEU A 36 1.08 -6.74 9.36
N LEU A 37 0.33 -5.78 8.84
CA LEU A 37 0.84 -4.71 7.98
C LEU A 37 1.84 -3.80 8.69
N GLU A 38 1.70 -3.58 10.00
CA GLU A 38 2.65 -2.80 10.82
C GLU A 38 4.08 -3.37 10.81
N LYS A 39 4.26 -4.64 10.48
CA LYS A 39 5.57 -5.30 10.40
C LYS A 39 6.29 -5.06 9.07
N HIS A 40 5.67 -4.33 8.14
CA HIS A 40 6.10 -4.15 6.77
C HIS A 40 6.21 -2.67 6.41
N SER A 41 7.00 -2.36 5.38
CA SER A 41 7.07 -1.01 4.82
C SER A 41 5.93 -0.82 3.82
N LEU A 42 5.02 0.11 4.11
CA LEU A 42 3.83 0.35 3.30
C LEU A 42 4.01 1.59 2.43
N TYR A 43 3.56 1.48 1.18
CA TYR A 43 3.56 2.54 0.18
C TYR A 43 2.15 2.65 -0.38
N ALA A 44 1.69 3.85 -0.72
CA ALA A 44 0.38 4.02 -1.35
C ALA A 44 0.34 5.29 -2.20
N THR A 45 -0.54 5.33 -3.19
CA THR A 45 -0.75 6.51 -4.04
C THR A 45 -1.69 7.51 -3.38
N GLY A 46 -1.35 8.80 -3.45
CA GLY A 46 -2.20 9.95 -3.17
C GLY A 46 -3.24 9.75 -2.06
N THR A 47 -4.51 9.84 -2.43
CA THR A 47 -5.66 9.80 -1.50
C THR A 47 -5.87 8.44 -0.82
N THR A 48 -5.42 7.34 -1.43
CA THR A 48 -5.52 6.00 -0.82
C THR A 48 -4.66 5.90 0.44
N GLY A 49 -3.41 6.35 0.34
CA GLY A 49 -2.49 6.34 1.46
C GLY A 49 -2.97 7.21 2.61
N HIS A 50 -3.32 8.47 2.31
CA HIS A 50 -3.88 9.39 3.31
C HIS A 50 -5.10 8.82 4.04
N LEU A 51 -6.05 8.22 3.29
CA LEU A 51 -7.24 7.61 3.88
C LEU A 51 -6.89 6.47 4.86
N ILE A 52 -5.99 5.58 4.46
CA ILE A 52 -5.59 4.43 5.29
C ILE A 52 -4.84 4.92 6.53
N GLN A 53 -3.88 5.84 6.40
CA GLN A 53 -3.14 6.39 7.53
C GLN A 53 -4.08 7.04 8.55
N GLN A 54 -5.00 7.89 8.09
CA GLN A 54 -5.92 8.61 8.96
C GLN A 54 -6.84 7.67 9.75
N LYS A 55 -7.26 6.55 9.14
CA LYS A 55 -8.25 5.64 9.73
C LYS A 55 -7.64 4.51 10.54
N THR A 56 -6.42 4.09 10.20
CA THR A 56 -5.76 2.93 10.83
C THR A 56 -4.59 3.31 11.71
N GLY A 57 -3.97 4.47 11.50
CA GLY A 57 -2.72 4.88 12.14
C GLY A 57 -1.47 4.18 11.57
N LEU A 58 -1.60 3.40 10.49
CA LEU A 58 -0.47 2.77 9.82
C LEU A 58 0.50 3.84 9.28
N SER A 59 1.80 3.59 9.40
CA SER A 59 2.81 4.42 8.74
C SER A 59 2.91 4.02 7.27
N ILE A 60 2.63 4.95 6.36
CA ILE A 60 2.60 4.73 4.92
C ILE A 60 3.38 5.85 4.24
N THR A 61 4.27 5.49 3.31
CA THR A 61 4.92 6.46 2.43
C THR A 61 3.99 6.77 1.25
N ASN A 62 3.50 8.00 1.17
CA ASN A 62 2.61 8.42 0.10
C ASN A 62 3.38 8.82 -1.16
N MET A 63 2.96 8.28 -2.28
CA MET A 63 3.37 8.66 -3.64
C MET A 63 2.34 9.62 -4.24
N LEU A 64 2.59 10.10 -5.46
CA LEU A 64 1.61 10.84 -6.24
C LEU A 64 0.33 10.01 -6.46
N SER A 65 -0.77 10.67 -6.82
CA SER A 65 -1.96 9.95 -7.29
C SER A 65 -1.66 9.28 -8.63
N GLY A 66 -2.37 8.18 -8.95
CA GLY A 66 -2.20 7.47 -10.23
C GLY A 66 -2.28 8.41 -11.46
N PRO A 67 -3.31 9.26 -11.60
CA PRO A 67 -3.39 10.22 -12.71
C PRO A 67 -2.24 11.22 -12.81
N MET A 68 -1.46 11.38 -11.73
CA MET A 68 -0.30 12.27 -11.67
C MET A 68 1.03 11.50 -11.78
N GLY A 69 1.00 10.23 -12.17
CA GLY A 69 2.17 9.38 -12.38
C GLY A 69 2.61 8.56 -11.16
N GLY A 70 1.76 8.42 -10.13
CA GLY A 70 2.07 7.60 -8.96
C GLY A 70 2.04 6.09 -9.20
N ASP A 71 1.56 5.65 -10.36
CA ASP A 71 1.45 4.26 -10.81
C ASP A 71 2.49 3.86 -11.88
N GLN A 72 3.35 4.79 -12.30
CA GLN A 72 4.44 4.59 -13.27
C GLN A 72 5.75 4.21 -12.59
#